data_AF-A0A6G4VF90-F1
#
_entry.id   AF-A0A6G4VF90-F1
#
_cell.length_a   1.000
_cell.length_b   1.000
_cell.length_c   1.000
_cell.angle_alpha   90.00
_cell.angle_beta   90.00
_cell.angle_gamma   90.00
#
_symmetry.space_group_name_H-M   'P 1'
#
loop_
_entity.id
_entity.type
_entity.pdbx_description
1 polymer ?
#
loop_
_entity_poly.entity_id
_entity_poly.type
_entity_poly.pdbx_seq_one_letter_code
_entity_poly.pdbx_strand_id
1 'polypeptide(L)'
;MNSFYPDLDWAAREALALIGGATEIVVLSSSVNMSGSNEALTMTSEMQVESYRGGVESAAQKLGIDGDAIMARIMLNTILIKEHTVRAGGIQLHGVLWHEYGHVLHGPAENGLVFSHELDTLRRIHGDQVAREWCLQRGLGYFASFCVDPGKAKLEEILSALLSTEQYAEFQQKCLNAPPTLSGKSTLPSSSPIAVGDVIEGTIREIKARIGKAALTAKFLASPVAGKTAKFAEISWDVLQADVAGDHYQLRRRA
;
A
#
# COMPACT_ATOMS: atom_id res chain seq x y z
N MET A 1 3.18 -0.54 -30.05
CA MET A 1 3.93 -0.93 -28.84
C MET A 1 3.01 -0.69 -27.67
N ASN A 2 2.83 -1.67 -26.80
CA ASN A 2 1.75 -1.66 -25.78
C ASN A 2 2.26 -1.11 -24.43
N SER A 3 3.01 -0.01 -24.41
CA SER A 3 3.64 0.54 -23.21
C SER A 3 3.89 2.04 -23.33
N PHE A 4 4.00 2.74 -22.20
CA PHE A 4 4.55 4.10 -22.15
C PHE A 4 6.06 4.11 -22.49
N TYR A 5 6.81 3.09 -22.02
CA TYR A 5 8.27 3.02 -22.12
C TYR A 5 8.72 1.56 -22.38
N PRO A 6 8.74 1.12 -23.66
CA PRO A 6 9.07 -0.27 -24.01
C PRO A 6 10.46 -0.75 -23.56
N ASP A 7 11.44 0.14 -23.56
CA ASP A 7 12.80 -0.10 -23.08
C ASP A 7 12.85 -0.31 -21.57
N LEU A 8 12.09 0.49 -20.81
CA LEU A 8 12.02 0.36 -19.36
C LEU A 8 11.21 -0.87 -18.94
N ASP A 9 10.16 -1.22 -19.68
CA ASP A 9 9.43 -2.48 -19.46
C ASP A 9 10.37 -3.68 -19.59
N TRP A 10 11.28 -3.66 -20.57
CA TRP A 10 12.28 -4.71 -20.73
C TRP A 10 13.23 -4.77 -19.54
N ALA A 11 13.80 -3.63 -19.12
CA ALA A 11 14.69 -3.57 -17.97
C ALA A 11 14.04 -4.06 -16.67
N ALA A 12 12.78 -3.70 -16.42
CA ALA A 12 12.02 -4.17 -15.26
C ALA A 12 11.76 -5.69 -15.32
N ARG A 13 11.46 -6.23 -16.51
CA ARG A 13 11.31 -7.69 -16.69
C ARG A 13 12.62 -8.43 -16.47
N GLU A 14 13.75 -7.91 -16.96
CA GLU A 14 15.07 -8.50 -16.71
C GLU A 14 15.39 -8.53 -15.21
N ALA A 15 15.12 -7.44 -14.49
CA ALA A 15 15.30 -7.35 -13.05
C ALA A 15 14.47 -8.41 -12.27
N LEU A 16 13.23 -8.67 -12.69
CA LEU A 16 12.40 -9.74 -12.10
C LEU A 16 12.88 -11.14 -12.51
N ALA A 17 13.35 -11.31 -13.75
CA ALA A 17 13.81 -12.61 -14.25
C ALA A 17 15.00 -13.17 -13.47
N LEU A 18 15.83 -12.31 -12.85
CA LEU A 18 16.93 -12.71 -11.96
C LEU A 18 16.47 -13.62 -10.81
N ILE A 19 15.20 -13.57 -10.45
CA ILE A 19 14.63 -14.31 -9.32
C ILE A 19 13.61 -15.36 -9.77
N GLY A 20 13.46 -15.56 -11.09
CA GLY A 20 12.53 -16.52 -11.69
C GLY A 20 11.06 -16.10 -11.64
N GLY A 21 10.76 -14.82 -11.40
CA GLY A 21 9.40 -14.31 -11.34
C GLY A 21 8.74 -14.19 -12.72
N ALA A 22 7.43 -14.45 -12.80
CA ALA A 22 6.67 -14.47 -14.06
C ALA A 22 5.46 -13.52 -14.05
N THR A 23 5.48 -12.47 -13.21
CA THR A 23 4.37 -11.51 -13.18
C THR A 23 4.52 -10.42 -14.23
N GLU A 24 3.38 -9.91 -14.70
CA GLU A 24 3.35 -8.78 -15.63
C GLU A 24 3.81 -7.51 -14.90
N ILE A 25 4.67 -6.73 -15.56
CA ILE A 25 5.12 -5.43 -15.08
C ILE A 25 4.72 -4.38 -16.09
N VAL A 26 4.12 -3.29 -15.64
CA VAL A 26 3.79 -2.13 -16.46
C VAL A 26 4.52 -0.91 -15.88
N VAL A 27 5.45 -0.36 -16.66
CA VAL A 27 6.11 0.90 -16.29
C VAL A 27 5.18 2.07 -16.58
N LEU A 28 4.85 2.81 -15.53
CA LEU A 28 3.97 3.96 -15.57
C LEU A 28 4.75 5.27 -15.72
N SER A 29 4.15 6.20 -16.45
CA SER A 29 4.57 7.60 -16.43
C SER A 29 4.53 8.17 -15.01
N SER A 30 5.49 9.04 -14.72
CA SER A 30 5.53 9.80 -13.48
C SER A 30 4.25 10.60 -13.23
N SER A 31 3.48 10.93 -14.29
CA SER A 31 2.19 11.64 -14.21
C SER A 31 1.00 10.81 -13.69
N VAL A 32 1.09 9.48 -13.65
CA VAL A 32 0.00 8.61 -13.13
C VAL A 32 0.04 8.61 -11.60
N ASN A 33 -0.90 9.23 -10.91
CA ASN A 33 -0.84 9.25 -9.44
C ASN A 33 -0.97 7.83 -8.86
N MET A 34 0.04 7.39 -8.09
CA MET A 34 0.00 6.17 -7.31
C MET A 34 -0.24 6.58 -5.87
N SER A 35 -1.13 5.88 -5.16
CA SER A 35 -1.58 6.25 -3.82
C SER A 35 -0.44 6.74 -2.91
N GLY A 36 -0.31 8.06 -2.74
CA GLY A 36 0.74 8.68 -1.93
C GLY A 36 2.06 8.89 -2.69
N SER A 37 3.17 8.45 -2.08
CA SER A 37 4.54 8.57 -2.61
C SER A 37 5.09 7.22 -3.07
N ASN A 38 4.22 6.24 -3.35
CA ASN A 38 4.64 4.89 -3.68
C ASN A 38 5.31 4.85 -5.06
N GLU A 39 6.50 4.25 -5.12
CA GLU A 39 7.28 4.06 -6.34
C GLU A 39 6.81 2.86 -7.17
N ALA A 40 6.26 1.86 -6.50
CA ALA A 40 5.64 0.69 -7.10
C ALA A 40 4.39 0.28 -6.31
N LEU A 41 3.53 -0.53 -6.93
CA LEU A 41 2.46 -1.24 -6.25
C LEU A 41 1.99 -2.45 -7.07
N THR A 42 1.55 -3.47 -6.37
CA THR A 42 0.95 -4.67 -6.97
C THR A 42 -0.57 -4.57 -7.02
N MET A 43 -1.15 -4.95 -8.15
CA MET A 43 -2.60 -5.10 -8.30
C MET A 43 -3.08 -6.30 -7.49
N THR A 44 -3.82 -6.06 -6.41
CA THR A 44 -4.24 -7.14 -5.50
C THR A 44 -5.76 -7.28 -5.39
N SER A 45 -6.51 -6.42 -6.06
CA SER A 45 -7.97 -6.55 -6.21
C SER A 45 -8.45 -5.97 -7.54
N GLU A 46 -9.60 -6.45 -8.02
CA GLU A 46 -10.25 -5.94 -9.24
C GLU A 46 -10.56 -4.45 -9.15
N MET A 47 -10.95 -3.96 -7.97
CA MET A 47 -11.18 -2.53 -7.75
C MET A 47 -9.92 -1.69 -7.96
N GLN A 48 -8.74 -2.20 -7.57
CA GLN A 48 -7.47 -1.53 -7.87
C GLN A 48 -7.19 -1.54 -9.37
N VAL A 49 -7.42 -2.67 -10.04
CA VAL A 49 -7.24 -2.79 -11.50
C VAL A 49 -8.07 -1.74 -12.24
N GLU A 50 -9.36 -1.63 -11.93
CA GLU A 50 -10.26 -0.63 -12.54
C GLU A 50 -9.80 0.81 -12.24
N SER A 51 -9.48 1.11 -10.97
CA SER A 51 -9.05 2.44 -10.57
C SER A 51 -7.77 2.90 -11.29
N TYR A 52 -6.81 2.00 -11.48
CA TYR A 52 -5.54 2.36 -12.13
C TYR A 52 -5.63 2.42 -13.65
N ARG A 53 -6.53 1.65 -14.28
CA ARG A 53 -6.81 1.77 -15.72
C ARG A 53 -7.26 3.19 -16.08
N GLY A 54 -8.18 3.80 -15.32
CA GLY A 54 -8.62 5.18 -15.57
C GLY A 54 -7.51 6.23 -15.41
N GLY A 55 -6.60 6.04 -14.45
CA GLY A 55 -5.42 6.90 -14.29
C GLY A 55 -4.43 6.79 -15.45
N VAL A 56 -4.26 5.58 -16.00
CA VAL A 56 -3.43 5.29 -17.17
C VAL A 56 -4.02 5.90 -18.44
N GLU A 57 -5.33 5.78 -18.66
CA GLU A 57 -6.01 6.39 -19.79
C GLU A 57 -5.76 7.90 -19.86
N SER A 58 -5.95 8.60 -18.73
CA SER A 58 -5.71 10.05 -18.67
C SER A 58 -4.25 10.43 -18.96
N ALA A 59 -3.29 9.63 -18.51
CA ALA A 59 -1.88 9.86 -18.80
C ALA A 59 -1.53 9.56 -20.27
N ALA A 60 -2.08 8.49 -20.84
CA ALA A 60 -1.90 8.12 -22.24
C ALA A 60 -2.45 9.19 -23.19
N GLN A 61 -3.64 9.72 -22.91
CA GLN A 61 -4.24 10.84 -23.66
C GLN A 61 -3.34 12.09 -23.64
N LYS A 62 -2.77 12.44 -22.48
CA LYS A 62 -1.85 13.59 -22.36
C LYS A 62 -0.56 13.40 -23.15
N LEU A 63 -0.09 12.17 -23.29
CA LEU A 63 1.14 11.83 -24.01
C LEU A 63 0.90 11.45 -25.48
N GLY A 64 -0.35 11.40 -25.93
CA GLY A 64 -0.70 11.01 -27.30
C GLY A 64 -0.38 9.54 -27.62
N ILE A 65 -0.47 8.65 -26.63
CA ILE A 65 -0.16 7.22 -26.74
C ILE A 65 -1.45 6.41 -26.67
N ASP A 66 -1.47 5.24 -27.33
CA ASP A 66 -2.55 4.25 -27.21
C ASP A 66 -2.65 3.71 -25.78
N GLY A 67 -3.61 4.23 -25.01
CA GLY A 67 -3.87 3.83 -23.64
C GLY A 67 -4.53 2.46 -23.53
N ASP A 68 -5.29 2.03 -24.53
CA ASP A 68 -6.05 0.76 -24.48
C ASP A 68 -5.11 -0.43 -24.39
N ALA A 69 -4.05 -0.40 -25.20
CA ALA A 69 -3.01 -1.43 -25.19
C ALA A 69 -2.28 -1.54 -23.85
N ILE A 70 -2.13 -0.43 -23.11
CA ILE A 70 -1.49 -0.40 -21.79
C ILE A 70 -2.46 -0.89 -20.73
N MET A 71 -3.71 -0.39 -20.74
CA MET A 71 -4.77 -0.79 -19.81
C MET A 71 -5.05 -2.29 -19.87
N ALA A 72 -4.99 -2.89 -21.07
CA ALA A 72 -5.18 -4.33 -21.27
C ALA A 72 -4.16 -5.21 -20.54
N ARG A 73 -2.98 -4.67 -20.21
CA ARG A 73 -1.92 -5.37 -19.46
C ARG A 73 -2.12 -5.29 -17.95
N ILE A 74 -2.91 -4.33 -17.47
CA ILE A 74 -3.15 -4.14 -16.03
C ILE A 74 -4.23 -5.12 -15.62
N MET A 75 -3.82 -6.16 -14.90
CA MET A 75 -4.68 -7.19 -14.34
C MET A 75 -4.25 -7.55 -12.92
N LEU A 76 -4.99 -8.43 -12.25
CA LEU A 76 -4.59 -8.93 -10.94
C LEU A 76 -3.14 -9.46 -10.96
N ASN A 77 -2.41 -9.24 -9.88
CA ASN A 77 -0.99 -9.53 -9.68
C ASN A 77 0.00 -8.75 -10.58
N THR A 78 -0.48 -7.85 -11.44
CA THR A 78 0.42 -6.96 -12.22
C THR A 78 1.14 -6.00 -11.27
N ILE A 79 2.45 -5.83 -11.46
CA ILE A 79 3.23 -4.81 -10.77
C ILE A 79 3.23 -3.53 -11.62
N LEU A 80 2.76 -2.44 -11.02
CA LEU A 80 2.87 -1.11 -11.59
C LEU A 80 4.09 -0.43 -10.94
N ILE A 81 5.01 0.08 -11.76
CA ILE A 81 6.24 0.72 -11.26
C ILE A 81 6.47 2.05 -11.97
N LYS A 82 6.95 3.05 -11.24
CA LYS A 82 7.27 4.36 -11.80
C LYS A 82 8.52 4.32 -12.66
N GLU A 83 8.47 5.01 -13.80
CA GLU A 83 9.62 5.11 -14.71
C GLU A 83 10.92 5.59 -14.03
N HIS A 84 10.85 6.50 -13.05
CA HIS A 84 12.05 7.03 -12.40
C HIS A 84 12.77 5.97 -11.56
N THR A 85 12.03 5.05 -10.94
CA THR A 85 12.60 3.91 -10.21
C THR A 85 13.31 2.96 -11.16
N VAL A 86 12.72 2.68 -12.33
CA VAL A 86 13.36 1.85 -13.36
C VAL A 86 14.60 2.52 -13.94
N ARG A 87 14.55 3.84 -14.20
CA ARG A 87 15.69 4.63 -14.68
C ARG A 87 16.81 4.72 -13.65
N ALA A 88 16.50 4.79 -12.36
CA ALA A 88 17.49 4.73 -11.29
C ALA A 88 18.22 3.38 -11.30
N GLY A 89 17.49 2.30 -11.60
CA GLY A 89 18.06 0.96 -11.77
C GLY A 89 18.69 0.42 -10.47
N GLY A 90 19.62 -0.52 -10.64
CA GLY A 90 20.44 -1.04 -9.56
C GLY A 90 19.64 -1.56 -8.37
N ILE A 91 20.12 -1.29 -7.16
CA ILE A 91 19.50 -1.78 -5.92
C ILE A 91 18.11 -1.21 -5.67
N GLN A 92 17.86 0.05 -6.07
CA GLN A 92 16.55 0.69 -5.89
C GLN A 92 15.47 -0.04 -6.70
N LEU A 93 15.75 -0.30 -7.99
CA LEU A 93 14.84 -1.08 -8.84
C LEU A 93 14.61 -2.48 -8.27
N HIS A 94 15.68 -3.21 -7.92
CA HIS A 94 15.56 -4.57 -7.41
C HIS A 94 14.80 -4.64 -6.08
N GLY A 95 15.14 -3.80 -5.11
CA GLY A 95 14.48 -3.79 -3.81
C GLY A 95 12.99 -3.47 -3.92
N VAL A 96 12.63 -2.43 -4.69
CA VAL A 96 11.23 -2.07 -4.91
C VAL A 96 10.48 -3.18 -5.67
N LEU A 97 11.06 -3.68 -6.77
CA LEU A 97 10.38 -4.67 -7.61
C LEU A 97 10.21 -6.03 -6.92
N TRP A 98 11.22 -6.48 -6.17
CA TRP A 98 11.16 -7.76 -5.45
C TRP A 98 10.29 -7.67 -4.20
N HIS A 99 10.18 -6.49 -3.57
CA HIS A 99 9.15 -6.24 -2.55
C HIS A 99 7.75 -6.42 -3.12
N GLU A 100 7.44 -5.77 -4.25
CA GLU A 100 6.14 -5.92 -4.91
C GLU A 100 5.87 -7.36 -5.36
N TYR A 101 6.89 -8.04 -5.87
CA TYR A 101 6.75 -9.47 -6.18
C TYR A 101 6.48 -10.32 -4.93
N GLY A 102 7.01 -9.93 -3.77
CA GLY A 102 6.64 -10.51 -2.48
C GLY A 102 5.14 -10.42 -2.20
N HIS A 103 4.46 -9.33 -2.57
CA HIS A 103 2.99 -9.23 -2.47
C HIS A 103 2.25 -10.17 -3.41
N VAL A 104 2.80 -10.45 -4.60
CA VAL A 104 2.24 -11.48 -5.50
C VAL A 104 2.30 -12.87 -4.86
N LEU A 105 3.38 -13.17 -4.11
CA LEU A 105 3.60 -14.48 -3.51
C LEU A 105 2.89 -14.67 -2.15
N HIS A 106 2.86 -13.62 -1.33
CA HIS A 106 2.47 -13.70 0.08
C HIS A 106 1.20 -12.89 0.39
N GLY A 107 0.58 -12.32 -0.65
CA GLY A 107 -0.67 -11.60 -0.56
C GLY A 107 -0.53 -10.09 -0.34
N PRO A 108 -1.67 -9.38 -0.31
CA PRO A 108 -1.72 -7.92 -0.39
C PRO A 108 -1.26 -7.16 0.85
N ALA A 109 -1.07 -7.87 1.96
CA ALA A 109 -0.71 -7.25 3.22
C ALA A 109 0.80 -7.08 3.27
N GLU A 110 1.23 -5.88 3.66
CA GLU A 110 2.57 -5.68 4.21
C GLU A 110 2.74 -6.60 5.41
N ASN A 111 3.73 -7.51 5.31
CA ASN A 111 3.99 -8.48 6.34
C ASN A 111 5.43 -9.00 6.28
N GLY A 112 5.87 -9.67 7.35
CA GLY A 112 7.22 -10.20 7.48
C GLY A 112 7.65 -11.15 6.36
N LEU A 113 6.74 -11.87 5.69
CA LEU A 113 7.09 -12.74 4.56
C LEU A 113 7.46 -11.93 3.31
N VAL A 114 6.76 -10.83 3.05
CA VAL A 114 7.08 -9.91 1.93
C VAL A 114 8.48 -9.32 2.13
N PHE A 115 8.74 -8.76 3.31
CA PHE A 115 10.06 -8.20 3.63
C PHE A 115 11.17 -9.27 3.68
N SER A 116 10.85 -10.47 4.16
CA SER A 116 11.79 -11.59 4.14
C SER A 116 12.16 -11.96 2.71
N HIS A 117 11.17 -12.07 1.81
CA HIS A 117 11.41 -12.36 0.41
C HIS A 117 12.29 -11.29 -0.25
N GLU A 118 11.97 -10.01 -0.03
CA GLU A 118 12.76 -8.86 -0.49
C GLU A 118 14.22 -8.97 -0.03
N LEU A 119 14.45 -9.05 1.28
CA LEU A 119 15.80 -9.02 1.85
C LEU A 119 16.60 -10.29 1.53
N ASP A 120 16.00 -11.47 1.61
CA ASP A 120 16.69 -12.73 1.27
C ASP A 120 17.12 -12.76 -0.20
N THR A 121 16.27 -12.24 -1.08
CA THR A 121 16.56 -12.16 -2.51
C THR A 121 17.68 -11.16 -2.79
N LEU A 122 17.65 -9.98 -2.13
CA LEU A 122 18.74 -9.01 -2.18
C LEU A 122 20.06 -9.61 -1.70
N ARG A 123 20.06 -10.35 -0.59
CA ARG A 123 21.24 -11.05 -0.08
C ARG A 123 21.81 -12.03 -1.09
N ARG A 124 20.95 -12.87 -1.68
CA ARG A 124 21.35 -13.91 -2.63
C ARG A 124 21.96 -13.34 -3.90
N ILE A 125 21.44 -12.22 -4.41
CA ILE A 125 21.87 -11.65 -5.70
C ILE A 125 22.98 -10.60 -5.53
N HIS A 126 22.90 -9.74 -4.53
CA HIS A 126 23.82 -8.59 -4.35
C HIS A 126 24.78 -8.74 -3.16
N GLY A 127 24.58 -9.76 -2.32
CA GLY A 127 25.39 -10.00 -1.12
C GLY A 127 24.87 -9.26 0.13
N ASP A 128 25.37 -9.70 1.29
CA ASP A 128 24.88 -9.25 2.60
C ASP A 128 25.09 -7.75 2.85
N GLN A 129 26.22 -7.18 2.40
CA GLN A 129 26.50 -5.75 2.62
C GLN A 129 25.45 -4.86 1.93
N VAL A 130 25.15 -5.13 0.66
CA VAL A 130 24.18 -4.34 -0.11
C VAL A 130 22.77 -4.51 0.46
N ALA A 131 22.39 -5.73 0.82
CA ALA A 131 21.10 -6.00 1.45
C ALA A 131 20.97 -5.32 2.83
N ARG A 132 22.06 -5.23 3.61
CA ARG A 132 22.09 -4.50 4.88
C ARG A 132 21.90 -3.00 4.67
N GLU A 133 22.61 -2.39 3.73
CA GLU A 133 22.48 -0.95 3.42
C GLU A 133 21.05 -0.61 2.99
N TRP A 134 20.46 -1.44 2.13
CA TRP A 134 19.05 -1.34 1.74
C TRP A 134 18.10 -1.45 2.94
N CYS A 135 18.28 -2.46 3.79
CA CYS A 135 17.51 -2.62 5.02
C CYS A 135 17.59 -1.37 5.92
N LEU A 136 18.78 -0.79 6.09
CA LEU A 136 18.96 0.39 6.93
C LEU A 136 18.31 1.64 6.31
N GLN A 137 18.36 1.79 4.98
CA GLN A 137 17.69 2.87 4.25
C GLN A 137 16.16 2.81 4.40
N ARG A 138 15.57 1.60 4.37
CA ARG A 138 14.14 1.37 4.62
C ARG A 138 13.74 1.69 6.07
N GLY A 139 14.70 1.58 6.99
CA GLY A 139 14.57 1.97 8.39
C GLY A 139 14.06 0.84 9.29
N LEU A 140 14.78 0.55 10.38
CA LEU A 140 14.46 -0.53 11.31
C LEU A 140 13.08 -0.38 11.97
N GLY A 141 12.60 0.86 12.14
CA GLY A 141 11.25 1.12 12.68
C GLY A 141 10.13 0.64 11.77
N TYR A 142 10.37 0.61 10.45
CA TYR A 142 9.38 0.13 9.50
C TYR A 142 9.22 -1.38 9.60
N PHE A 143 10.31 -2.14 9.57
CA PHE A 143 10.30 -3.59 9.82
C PHE A 143 9.73 -3.93 11.21
N ALA A 144 10.03 -3.11 12.22
CA ALA A 144 9.53 -3.34 13.57
C ALA A 144 7.99 -3.27 13.69
N SER A 145 7.32 -2.57 12.77
CA SER A 145 5.85 -2.53 12.74
C SER A 145 5.21 -3.88 12.35
N PHE A 146 6.01 -4.85 11.91
CA PHE A 146 5.58 -6.17 11.48
C PHE A 146 5.92 -7.27 12.49
N CYS A 147 6.41 -6.91 13.69
CA CYS A 147 6.84 -7.89 14.70
C CYS A 147 5.71 -8.69 15.37
N VAL A 148 4.45 -8.49 14.95
CA VAL A 148 3.28 -9.22 15.46
C VAL A 148 2.60 -10.07 14.38
N ASP A 149 3.18 -10.14 13.18
CA ASP A 149 2.59 -10.84 12.04
C ASP A 149 3.14 -12.27 11.82
N PRO A 150 2.49 -13.09 10.97
CA PRO A 150 2.90 -14.48 10.73
C PRO A 150 4.29 -14.64 10.10
N GLY A 151 4.83 -13.61 9.46
CA GLY A 151 6.12 -13.62 8.78
C GLY A 151 7.29 -13.20 9.68
N LYS A 152 7.02 -12.77 10.92
CA LYS A 152 8.02 -12.28 11.88
C LYS A 152 9.24 -13.20 11.99
N ALA A 153 9.04 -14.50 12.19
CA ALA A 153 10.14 -15.42 12.47
C ALA A 153 11.16 -15.47 11.33
N LYS A 154 10.69 -15.46 10.08
CA LYS A 154 11.57 -15.44 8.90
C LYS A 154 12.28 -14.10 8.76
N LEU A 155 11.58 -13.01 9.05
CA LEU A 155 12.16 -11.67 9.00
C LEU A 155 13.25 -11.52 10.07
N GLU A 156 13.01 -12.01 11.28
CA GLU A 156 14.00 -12.02 12.37
C GLU A 156 15.24 -12.84 12.03
N GLU A 157 15.07 -14.02 11.42
CA GLU A 157 16.18 -14.84 10.94
C GLU A 157 17.08 -14.03 9.98
N ILE A 158 16.48 -13.40 8.97
CA ILE A 158 17.23 -12.63 7.96
C ILE A 158 17.87 -11.38 8.57
N LEU A 159 17.14 -10.63 9.40
CA LEU A 159 17.66 -9.43 10.04
C LEU A 159 18.80 -9.74 11.02
N SER A 160 18.72 -10.86 11.74
CA SER A 160 19.80 -11.28 12.65
C SER A 160 21.09 -11.63 11.91
N ALA A 161 21.00 -12.08 10.66
CA ALA A 161 22.14 -12.36 9.80
C ALA A 161 22.70 -11.11 9.11
N LEU A 162 21.85 -10.11 8.82
CA LEU A 162 22.23 -8.89 8.12
C LEU A 162 22.78 -7.79 9.04
N LEU A 163 22.20 -7.63 10.22
CA LEU A 163 22.46 -6.49 11.10
C LEU A 163 23.63 -6.77 12.06
N SER A 164 24.30 -5.72 12.54
CA SER A 164 25.18 -5.88 13.69
C SER A 164 24.39 -6.19 14.95
N THR A 165 25.06 -6.70 15.98
CA THR A 165 24.45 -6.97 17.29
C THR A 165 23.70 -5.77 17.84
N GLU A 166 24.28 -4.56 17.74
CA GLU A 166 23.65 -3.31 18.22
C GLU A 166 22.42 -2.93 17.40
N GLN A 167 22.49 -3.07 16.08
CA GLN A 167 21.37 -2.76 15.18
C GLN A 167 20.22 -3.75 15.36
N TYR A 168 20.52 -5.03 15.52
CA TYR A 168 19.50 -6.04 15.79
C TYR A 168 18.85 -5.83 17.15
N ALA A 169 19.63 -5.45 18.18
CA ALA A 169 19.09 -5.06 19.48
C ALA A 169 18.18 -3.84 19.39
N GLU A 170 18.53 -2.84 18.58
CA GLU A 170 17.66 -1.68 18.32
C GLU A 170 16.33 -2.11 17.67
N PHE A 171 16.39 -2.97 16.64
CA PHE A 171 15.19 -3.54 16.02
C PHE A 171 14.30 -4.26 17.04
N GLN A 172 14.88 -5.14 17.86
CA GLN A 172 14.15 -5.85 18.91
C GLN A 172 13.50 -4.89 19.92
N GLN A 173 14.22 -3.84 20.32
CA GLN A 173 13.66 -2.81 21.20
C GLN A 173 12.50 -2.05 20.55
N LYS A 174 12.56 -1.80 19.24
CA LYS A 174 11.44 -1.20 18.50
C LYS A 174 10.26 -2.17 18.39
N CYS A 175 10.47 -3.47 18.19
CA CYS A 175 9.39 -4.45 18.21
C CYS A 175 8.61 -4.42 19.54
N LEU A 176 9.32 -4.33 20.67
CA LEU A 176 8.70 -4.26 22.01
C LEU A 176 7.88 -2.99 22.21
N ASN A 177 8.29 -1.90 21.57
CA ASN A 177 7.64 -0.59 21.67
C ASN A 177 6.61 -0.35 20.54
N ALA A 178 6.53 -1.25 19.56
CA ALA A 178 5.61 -1.13 18.45
C ALA A 178 4.19 -1.34 18.99
N PRO A 179 3.26 -0.40 18.78
CA PRO A 179 1.86 -0.69 19.05
C PRO A 179 1.47 -1.89 18.19
N PRO A 180 0.62 -2.82 18.68
CA PRO A 180 0.18 -3.94 17.88
C PRO A 180 -0.45 -3.40 16.60
N THR A 181 0.26 -3.58 15.50
CA THR A 181 -0.27 -3.33 14.18
C THR A 181 -1.31 -4.42 14.00
N LEU A 182 -2.58 -4.09 14.23
CA LEU A 182 -3.70 -4.93 13.82
C LEU A 182 -3.61 -5.03 12.29
N SER A 183 -2.81 -5.97 11.80
CA SER A 183 -2.76 -6.40 10.40
C SER A 183 -3.99 -7.23 10.02
N GLY A 184 -4.92 -7.40 10.96
CA GLY A 184 -6.33 -7.38 10.60
C GLY A 184 -6.64 -6.02 10.01
N LYS A 185 -6.53 -5.89 8.67
CA LYS A 185 -7.39 -4.97 7.93
C LYS A 185 -8.72 -5.00 8.66
N SER A 186 -9.11 -3.86 9.20
CA SER A 186 -10.48 -3.65 9.61
C SER A 186 -11.33 -4.30 8.52
N THR A 187 -12.14 -5.31 8.85
CA THR A 187 -13.08 -5.97 7.94
C THR A 187 -14.19 -5.01 7.51
N LEU A 188 -13.90 -3.70 7.53
CA LEU A 188 -14.72 -2.68 6.96
C LEU A 188 -14.56 -2.83 5.45
N PRO A 189 -15.65 -3.15 4.75
CA PRO A 189 -15.62 -3.30 3.32
C PRO A 189 -14.98 -2.05 2.71
N SER A 190 -14.11 -2.29 1.71
CA SER A 190 -13.56 -1.24 0.86
C SER A 190 -14.67 -0.29 0.46
N SER A 191 -14.41 1.01 0.60
CA SER A 191 -15.34 2.11 0.41
C SER A 191 -16.10 2.04 -0.92
N SER A 192 -17.25 1.35 -0.92
CA SER A 192 -18.34 1.70 -1.81
C SER A 192 -18.74 3.14 -1.48
N PRO A 193 -19.08 3.99 -2.48
CA PRO A 193 -19.61 5.30 -2.20
C PRO A 193 -20.86 5.16 -1.33
N ILE A 194 -20.82 5.70 -0.12
CA ILE A 194 -21.92 5.62 0.85
C ILE A 194 -23.11 6.35 0.23
N ALA A 195 -24.19 5.66 -0.15
CA ALA A 195 -25.34 6.26 -0.79
C ALA A 195 -26.16 7.10 0.20
N VAL A 196 -27.00 7.99 -0.32
CA VAL A 196 -28.00 8.69 0.51
C VAL A 196 -28.92 7.63 1.14
N GLY A 197 -29.11 7.71 2.46
CA GLY A 197 -29.90 6.75 3.24
C GLY A 197 -29.08 5.63 3.88
N ASP A 198 -27.83 5.44 3.49
CA ASP A 198 -26.96 4.41 4.10
C ASP A 198 -26.68 4.74 5.57
N VAL A 199 -26.66 3.68 6.38
CA VAL A 199 -26.34 3.75 7.81
C VAL A 199 -24.93 3.22 8.03
N ILE A 200 -24.13 3.99 8.74
CA ILE A 200 -22.79 3.60 9.20
C ILE A 200 -22.73 3.62 10.71
N GLU A 201 -21.95 2.71 11.26
CA GLU A 201 -21.81 2.51 12.70
C GLU A 201 -20.35 2.27 13.05
N GLY A 202 -19.94 2.79 14.20
CA GLY A 202 -18.64 2.56 14.80
C GLY A 202 -18.12 3.78 15.55
N THR A 203 -16.84 3.73 15.86
CA THR A 203 -16.12 4.86 16.42
C THR A 203 -15.98 6.00 15.43
N ILE A 204 -15.73 7.23 15.92
CA ILE A 204 -15.46 8.39 15.04
C ILE A 204 -14.32 8.08 14.06
N ARG A 205 -13.30 7.35 14.53
CA ARG A 205 -12.16 6.96 13.71
C ARG A 205 -12.57 6.01 12.57
N GLU A 206 -13.37 5.00 12.87
CA GLU A 206 -13.84 4.03 11.87
C GLU A 206 -14.79 4.67 10.86
N ILE A 207 -15.70 5.52 11.34
CA ILE A 207 -16.61 6.30 10.49
C ILE A 207 -15.82 7.20 9.54
N LYS A 208 -14.81 7.92 10.02
CA LYS A 208 -13.92 8.74 9.17
C LYS A 208 -13.16 7.90 8.15
N ALA A 209 -12.69 6.71 8.55
CA ALA A 209 -12.01 5.81 7.64
C ALA A 209 -12.92 5.32 6.50
N ARG A 210 -14.21 5.05 6.78
CA ARG A 210 -15.19 4.65 5.77
C ARG A 210 -15.57 5.78 4.80
N ILE A 211 -15.58 7.04 5.25
CA ILE A 211 -15.94 8.20 4.42
C ILE A 211 -14.78 8.63 3.48
N GLY A 212 -13.52 8.30 3.80
CA GLY A 212 -12.35 8.52 2.94
C GLY A 212 -11.60 9.84 3.20
N LYS A 213 -10.33 9.92 2.72
CA LYS A 213 -9.36 10.99 3.07
C LYS A 213 -9.73 12.41 2.64
N ALA A 214 -10.60 12.59 1.64
CA ALA A 214 -11.05 13.93 1.20
C ALA A 214 -11.86 14.68 2.30
N ALA A 215 -12.20 13.99 3.39
CA ALA A 215 -13.10 14.45 4.43
C ALA A 215 -12.46 15.09 5.67
N LEU A 216 -11.13 15.06 5.78
CA LEU A 216 -10.42 15.26 7.05
C LEU A 216 -10.23 16.74 7.45
N THR A 217 -10.63 17.70 6.61
CA THR A 217 -10.48 19.15 6.87
C THR A 217 -11.68 19.80 7.56
N ALA A 218 -12.81 19.08 7.70
CA ALA A 218 -14.02 19.63 8.31
C ALA A 218 -14.02 19.47 9.84
N LYS A 219 -14.24 20.57 10.58
CA LYS A 219 -14.44 20.56 12.04
C LYS A 219 -15.61 19.65 12.40
N PHE A 220 -15.33 18.65 13.22
CA PHE A 220 -16.34 17.83 13.89
C PHE A 220 -17.18 18.74 14.82
N LEU A 221 -18.51 18.61 14.79
CA LEU A 221 -19.33 19.07 15.90
C LEU A 221 -18.85 18.31 17.12
N ALA A 222 -18.30 19.03 18.12
CA ALA A 222 -17.51 18.46 19.21
C ALA A 222 -18.20 17.35 20.03
N SER A 223 -19.49 17.09 19.83
CA SER A 223 -20.19 15.89 20.32
C SER A 223 -21.46 15.65 19.48
N PRO A 224 -21.55 14.57 18.68
CA PRO A 224 -22.79 14.16 18.05
C PRO A 224 -23.78 13.74 19.14
N VAL A 225 -25.02 14.23 19.05
CA VAL A 225 -26.11 13.88 19.97
C VAL A 225 -27.20 13.18 19.17
N ALA A 226 -27.72 12.07 19.68
CA ALA A 226 -28.80 11.33 19.03
C ALA A 226 -30.00 12.25 18.72
N GLY A 227 -30.59 12.09 17.53
CA GLY A 227 -31.70 12.91 17.03
C GLY A 227 -31.28 14.28 16.47
N LYS A 228 -29.98 14.61 16.45
CA LYS A 228 -29.45 15.81 15.77
C LYS A 228 -28.84 15.45 14.41
N THR A 229 -28.56 16.48 13.63
CA THR A 229 -27.78 16.34 12.40
C THR A 229 -26.33 16.68 12.64
N ALA A 230 -25.44 15.99 11.94
CA ALA A 230 -24.01 16.26 11.93
C ALA A 230 -23.53 16.42 10.48
N LYS A 231 -22.47 17.20 10.26
CA LYS A 231 -21.88 17.43 8.94
C LYS A 231 -20.44 16.96 8.93
N PHE A 232 -20.09 16.14 7.95
CA PHE A 232 -18.77 15.56 7.75
C PHE A 232 -18.36 15.81 6.30
N ALA A 233 -17.28 16.56 6.07
CA ALA A 233 -16.75 16.74 4.72
C ALA A 233 -17.78 17.17 3.68
N GLU A 234 -18.61 18.13 4.08
CA GLU A 234 -19.73 18.64 3.28
C GLU A 234 -20.95 17.72 3.16
N ILE A 235 -20.87 16.46 3.59
CA ILE A 235 -21.97 15.51 3.65
C ILE A 235 -22.76 15.68 4.97
N SER A 236 -24.09 15.72 4.88
CA SER A 236 -24.98 15.81 6.05
C SER A 236 -25.42 14.42 6.52
N TRP A 237 -25.59 14.25 7.83
CA TRP A 237 -25.93 12.98 8.46
C TRP A 237 -26.96 13.16 9.55
N ASP A 238 -27.89 12.22 9.68
CA ASP A 238 -28.72 12.07 10.88
C ASP A 238 -27.94 11.23 11.91
N VAL A 239 -27.82 11.71 13.14
CA VAL A 239 -27.27 10.93 14.26
C VAL A 239 -28.40 10.09 14.85
N LEU A 240 -28.40 8.80 14.55
CA LEU A 240 -29.41 7.86 15.05
C LEU A 240 -29.12 7.46 16.50
N GLN A 241 -27.85 7.23 16.82
CA GLN A 241 -27.37 6.88 18.16
C GLN A 241 -26.02 7.54 18.43
N ALA A 242 -25.80 7.94 19.69
CA ALA A 242 -24.54 8.50 20.16
C ALA A 242 -24.27 8.04 21.61
N ASP A 243 -23.29 7.16 21.77
CA ASP A 243 -22.67 6.86 23.06
C ASP A 243 -21.35 7.62 23.13
N VAL A 244 -21.39 8.80 23.73
CA VAL A 244 -20.23 9.70 23.83
C VAL A 244 -19.18 9.14 24.79
N ALA A 245 -19.58 8.37 25.81
CA ALA A 245 -18.65 7.79 26.78
C ALA A 245 -17.91 6.59 26.19
N GLY A 246 -18.59 5.81 25.34
CA GLY A 246 -18.03 4.67 24.61
C GLY A 246 -17.40 5.00 23.25
N ASP A 247 -17.41 6.28 22.83
CA ASP A 247 -16.99 6.73 21.49
C ASP A 247 -17.66 5.94 20.35
N HIS A 248 -18.97 5.65 20.45
CA HIS A 248 -19.69 4.84 19.46
C HIS A 248 -20.91 5.56 18.91
N TYR A 249 -21.07 5.55 17.58
CA TYR A 249 -22.09 6.32 16.89
C TYR A 249 -22.74 5.53 15.77
N GLN A 250 -24.02 5.81 15.51
CA GLN A 250 -24.75 5.34 14.35
C GLN A 250 -25.29 6.53 13.56
N LEU A 251 -24.88 6.64 12.30
CA LEU A 251 -25.15 7.79 11.44
C LEU A 251 -25.82 7.36 10.15
N ARG A 252 -26.80 8.12 9.66
CA ARG A 252 -27.42 7.89 8.35
C ARG A 252 -27.12 9.04 7.40
N ARG A 253 -26.62 8.76 6.20
CA ARG A 253 -26.32 9.80 5.20
C ARG A 253 -27.62 10.48 4.74
N ARG A 254 -27.65 11.80 4.79
CA ARG A 254 -28.69 12.62 4.17
C ARG A 254 -28.35 12.94 2.72
N ALA A 255 -29.39 13.27 1.95
CA ALA A 255 -29.28 13.91 0.64
C ALA A 255 -28.51 15.22 0.75
#